data_AF-A0A0R2KKD5-F1
#
_entry.id   AF-A0A0R2KKD5-F1
#
_cell.length_a   1.000
_cell.length_b   1.000
_cell.length_c   1.000
_cell.angle_alpha   90.00
_cell.angle_beta   90.00
_cell.angle_gamma   90.00
#
_symmetry.space_group_name_H-M   'P 1'
#
loop_
_entity.id
_entity.type
_entity.pdbx_description
1 polymer ?
#
loop_
_entity_poly.entity_id
_entity_poly.type
_entity_poly.pdbx_seq_one_letter_code
_entity_poly.pdbx_strand_id
1 'polypeptide(L)' 'MKILIMIILALIALSWLTAIPQTLRGKKDDKYVVTYFWRGKRKKLTYTSFWPAYWYRGWLNMVDWIFISLPW' A
#
# COMPACT_ATOMS: atom_id res chain seq x y z
N MET A 1 17.52 -20.42 -3.22
CA MET A 1 17.66 -19.20 -2.38
C MET A 1 17.74 -17.91 -3.17
N LYS A 2 18.73 -17.69 -4.06
CA LYS A 2 18.87 -16.42 -4.82
C LYS A 2 17.60 -15.98 -5.57
N ILE A 3 16.96 -16.91 -6.29
CA ILE A 3 15.72 -16.64 -7.05
C ILE A 3 14.57 -16.20 -6.14
N LEU A 4 14.42 -16.88 -5.01
CA LEU A 4 13.37 -16.61 -4.03
C LEU A 4 13.52 -15.20 -3.41
N ILE A 5 14.76 -14.80 -3.12
CA ILE A 5 15.09 -13.45 -2.66
C ILE A 5 14.78 -12.40 -3.73
N MET A 6 15.14 -12.65 -4.99
CA MET A 6 14.83 -11.72 -6.09
C MET A 6 13.33 -11.52 -6.28
N ILE A 7 12.53 -12.59 -6.15
CA ILE A 7 11.07 -12.50 -6.22
C ILE A 7 10.52 -11.63 -5.09
N ILE A 8 10.97 -11.83 -3.85
CA ILE A 8 10.56 -11.02 -2.69
C ILE A 8 10.91 -9.55 -2.94
N LEU A 9 12.12 -9.25 -3.40
CA LEU A 9 12.55 -7.88 -3.72
C LEU A 9 11.72 -7.25 -4.84
N ALA A 10 11.38 -8.02 -5.88
CA ALA A 10 10.53 -7.55 -6.96
C ALA A 10 9.11 -7.21 -6.46
N LEU A 11 8.53 -8.04 -5.59
CA LEU A 11 7.21 -7.79 -4.98
C LEU A 11 7.22 -6.54 -4.08
N ILE A 12 8.31 -6.35 -3.32
CA ILE A 12 8.52 -5.14 -2.53
C ILE A 12 8.54 -3.92 -3.47
N ALA A 13 9.39 -3.92 -4.50
CA ALA A 13 9.50 -2.83 -5.46
C ALA A 13 8.16 -2.53 -6.15
N LEU A 14 7.40 -3.57 -6.53
CA LEU A 14 6.08 -3.42 -7.15
C LEU A 14 5.06 -2.77 -6.19
N SER A 15 5.13 -3.11 -4.90
CA SER A 15 4.27 -2.54 -3.86
C SER A 15 4.50 -1.04 -3.70
N TRP A 16 5.76 -0.60 -3.77
CA TRP A 16 6.13 0.82 -3.72
C TRP A 16 5.86 1.57 -5.02
N LEU A 17 6.03 0.92 -6.17
CA LEU A 17 5.71 1.51 -7.49
C LEU A 17 4.22 1.76 -7.63
N THR A 18 3.38 0.81 -7.21
CA THR A 18 1.91 0.94 -7.27
C THR A 18 1.37 1.91 -6.22
N ALA A 19 2.09 2.15 -5.12
CA ALA A 19 1.70 3.13 -4.10
C ALA A 19 1.68 4.58 -4.62
N ILE A 20 2.51 4.94 -5.61
CA ILE A 20 2.55 6.29 -6.21
C ILE A 20 1.23 6.65 -6.90
N PRO A 21 0.78 5.95 -7.96
CA PRO A 21 -0.47 6.27 -8.65
C PRO A 21 -1.68 6.10 -7.74
N GLN A 22 -1.64 5.16 -6.79
CA GLN A 22 -2.71 4.98 -5.81
C GLN A 22 -2.84 6.17 -4.83
N THR A 23 -1.71 6.75 -4.41
CA THR A 23 -1.70 7.93 -3.54
C THR A 23 -2.21 9.16 -4.31
N LEU A 24 -1.77 9.33 -5.55
CA LEU A 24 -2.25 10.41 -6.42
C LEU A 24 -3.75 10.31 -6.72
N ARG A 25 -4.27 9.10 -6.99
CA ARG A 25 -5.72 8.86 -7.14
C ARG A 25 -6.51 9.15 -5.87
N GLY A 26 -5.86 9.07 -4.70
CA GLY A 26 -6.46 9.39 -3.40
C GLY A 26 -6.46 10.89 -3.09
N LYS A 27 -5.87 11.74 -3.94
CA LYS A 27 -5.86 13.19 -3.72
C LYS A 27 -7.28 13.76 -3.83
N LYS A 28 -7.72 14.44 -2.79
CA LYS A 28 -8.97 15.20 -2.71
C LYS A 28 -8.66 16.58 -2.17
N ASP A 29 -8.90 17.60 -2.98
CA ASP A 29 -8.51 18.98 -2.70
C ASP A 29 -7.00 19.04 -2.37
N ASP A 30 -6.65 19.52 -1.17
CA ASP A 30 -5.27 19.60 -0.66
C ASP A 30 -4.86 18.41 0.21
N LYS A 31 -5.66 17.34 0.24
CA LYS A 31 -5.43 16.19 1.12
C LYS A 31 -5.30 14.89 0.34
N TYR A 32 -4.60 13.93 0.92
CA TYR A 32 -4.44 12.58 0.40
C TYR A 32 -5.24 11.60 1.26
N VAL A 33 -6.25 10.98 0.67
CA VAL A 33 -7.12 10.02 1.34
C VAL A 33 -6.68 8.60 1.01
N VAL A 34 -6.27 7.86 2.04
CA VAL A 34 -5.95 6.43 1.97
C VAL A 34 -7.10 5.64 2.57
N THR A 35 -7.62 4.67 1.82
CA THR A 35 -8.70 3.80 2.25
C THR A 35 -8.16 2.39 2.45
N TYR A 36 -8.46 1.75 3.57
CA TYR A 36 -8.01 0.40 3.89
C TYR A 36 -9.13 -0.42 4.55
N PHE A 37 -9.00 -1.74 4.52
CA PHE A 37 -9.93 -2.64 5.20
C PHE A 37 -9.33 -3.09 6.54
N TRP A 38 -10.11 -2.99 7.61
CA TRP A 38 -9.71 -3.45 8.93
C TRP A 38 -10.89 -4.13 9.62
N ARG A 39 -10.73 -5.40 9.99
CA ARG A 39 -11.77 -6.23 10.63
C ARG A 39 -13.13 -6.15 9.90
N GLY A 40 -13.12 -6.33 8.58
CA GLY A 40 -14.34 -6.30 7.76
C GLY A 40 -14.95 -4.90 7.55
N LYS A 41 -14.31 -3.82 8.04
CA LYS A 41 -14.79 -2.45 7.88
C LYS A 41 -13.81 -1.62 7.05
N ARG A 42 -14.34 -0.84 6.11
CA ARG A 42 -13.58 0.14 5.34
C ARG A 42 -13.28 1.36 6.21
N LYS A 43 -12.01 1.67 6.40
CA LYS A 43 -11.49 2.84 7.13
C LYS A 43 -10.84 3.82 6.16
N LYS A 44 -10.84 5.10 6.52
CA LYS A 44 -10.22 6.19 5.75
C LYS A 44 -9.25 6.93 6.65
N LEU A 45 -8.04 7.12 6.17
CA LEU A 45 -7.00 7.97 6.76
C LEU A 45 -6.73 9.12 5.79
N THR A 46 -6.57 10.32 6.33
CA THR A 46 -6.34 11.51 5.53
C THR A 46 -5.02 12.13 5.94
N TYR A 47 -4.19 12.47 4.95
CA TYR A 47 -2.89 13.09 5.15
C TYR A 47 -2.86 14.44 4.44
N THR A 48 -2.18 15.41 5.02
CA THR A 48 -1.96 16.75 4.44
C THR A 48 -0.79 16.78 3.45
N SER A 49 -0.07 15.67 3.29
CA SER A 49 1.13 15.60 2.47
C SER A 49 1.21 14.27 1.73
N PHE A 50 1.86 14.31 0.56
CA PHE A 50 2.02 13.14 -0.29
C PHE A 50 2.82 12.03 0.39
N TRP A 51 3.98 12.38 0.99
CA TRP A 51 4.91 11.40 1.54
C TRP A 51 4.28 10.50 2.63
N PRO A 52 3.61 11.03 3.67
CA PRO A 52 2.96 10.17 4.67
C PRO A 52 1.90 9.23 4.06
N ALA A 53 1.10 9.72 3.11
CA ALA A 53 0.10 8.90 2.43
C ALA A 53 0.76 7.81 1.58
N TYR A 54 1.85 8.15 0.87
CA TYR A 54 2.63 7.23 0.06
C TYR A 54 3.26 6.12 0.90
N TRP A 55 3.93 6.48 2.00
CA TRP A 55 4.52 5.51 2.93
C TRP A 55 3.45 4.57 3.48
N TYR A 56 2.31 5.10 3.93
CA TYR A 56 1.23 4.27 4.45
C TYR A 56 0.61 3.36 3.38
N ARG A 57 0.49 3.84 2.14
CA ARG A 57 0.01 3.04 0.99
C ARG A 57 0.97 1.90 0.65
N GLY A 58 2.28 2.15 0.64
CA GLY A 58 3.30 1.14 0.41
C GLY A 58 3.26 0.03 1.45
N TRP A 59 3.13 0.40 2.73
CA TRP A 59 2.92 -0.54 3.83
C TRP A 59 1.64 -1.35 3.69
N LEU A 60 0.51 -0.72 3.35
CA LEU A 60 -0.75 -1.43 3.13
C LEU A 60 -0.65 -2.45 2.00
N ASN A 61 -0.03 -2.09 0.87
CA ASN A 61 0.18 -3.02 -0.24
C ASN A 61 0.95 -4.26 0.23
N MET A 62 2.05 -4.08 1.00
CA MET A 62 2.80 -5.21 1.56
C MET A 62 1.95 -6.09 2.47
N VAL A 63 1.16 -5.49 3.36
CA VAL A 63 0.28 -6.24 4.27
C VAL A 63 -0.79 -7.00 3.49
N ASP A 64 -1.40 -6.40 2.48
CA ASP A 64 -2.39 -7.05 1.61
C ASP A 64 -1.77 -8.25 0.88
N TRP A 65 -0.54 -8.12 0.36
CA TRP A 65 0.19 -9.25 -0.23
C TRP A 65 0.42 -10.39 0.76
N ILE A 66 0.80 -10.08 2.00
CA ILE A 66 0.99 -11.08 3.05
C ILE A 66 -0.32 -11.79 3.36
N PHE A 67 -1.43 -11.04 3.52
CA PHE A 67 -2.75 -11.60 3.78
C PHE A 67 -3.26 -12.49 2.62
N ILE A 68 -3.03 -12.10 1.37
CA ILE A 68 -3.39 -12.91 0.19
C ILE A 68 -2.54 -14.19 0.12
N SER A 69 -1.28 -14.12 0.53
CA SER A 69 -0.37 -15.27 0.49
C SER A 69 -0.57 -16.31 1.59
N LEU A 70 -1.35 -15.97 2.63
CA LEU A 70 -1.70 -16.89 3.71
C LEU A 70 -2.89 -17.75 3.29
N PRO A 71 -2.75 -19.09 3.26
CA PRO A 71 -3.88 -19.98 3.00
C PRO A 71 -4.84 -19.88 4.19
N TRP A 72 -6.06 -19.44 3.93
CA TRP A 72 -7.18 -19.59 4.86
C TRP A 72 -7.67 -21.04 4.85
#